data_AF-A0A5C2S0A8-F1
#
_entry.id   AF-A0A5C2S0A8-F1
#
_cell.length_a   1.000
_cell.length_b   1.000
_cell.length_c   1.000
_cell.angle_alpha   90.00
_cell.angle_beta   90.00
_cell.angle_gamma   90.00
#
_symmetry.space_group_name_H-M   'P 1'
#
loop_
_entity.id
_entity.type
_entity.pdbx_description
1 polymer ?
#
loop_
_entity_poly.entity_id
_entity_poly.type
_entity_poly.pdbx_seq_one_letter_code
_entity_poly.pdbx_strand_id
1 'polypeptide(L)'
;MRGDTTGQIYELGRLYMDRIIPLFQQHRPAAARQSTHPSRPSFDALRNDIVANMRPSPKDHKASKAQALLRDDFRCMVTGLVDIASYAARLVEGPRPTRTGRTECVHIFPESLGFLEGQDPEKKNFIATAYTMLNRFGYTDIQPELAGTKIHRLENVLTLATGMHEEFDQLNLWFEAVPDKPHAYCVITHDPFIPGWSVPQQVTFTSRYDIPLPSPRYLRIHAACCRIAHLSGAAEYIDKIYRDEEDLPVLAPDGASAPVLEHFLQRLVTRVDG
;
A
#
# COMPACT_ATOMS: atom_id res chain seq x y z
N MET A 1 21.70 34.60 -12.10
CA MET A 1 21.92 33.29 -11.44
C MET A 1 20.73 32.75 -10.63
N ARG A 2 19.62 33.51 -10.39
CA ARG A 2 18.43 32.97 -9.69
C ARG A 2 17.46 32.13 -10.56
N GLY A 3 17.59 32.16 -11.89
CA GLY A 3 16.69 31.44 -12.80
C GLY A 3 16.98 29.93 -12.95
N ASP A 4 18.23 29.51 -12.75
CA ASP A 4 18.67 28.11 -12.89
C ASP A 4 18.18 27.24 -11.72
N THR A 5 18.24 27.76 -10.49
CA THR A 5 17.77 27.06 -9.29
C THR A 5 16.26 26.83 -9.30
N THR A 6 15.46 27.77 -9.79
CA THR A 6 14.00 27.61 -9.88
C THR A 6 13.63 26.51 -10.87
N GLY A 7 14.32 26.43 -12.02
CA GLY A 7 14.11 25.36 -12.99
C GLY A 7 14.46 23.99 -12.43
N GLN A 8 15.59 23.87 -11.73
CA GLN A 8 16.01 22.62 -11.10
C GLN A 8 15.05 22.14 -9.99
N ILE A 9 14.53 23.07 -9.18
CA ILE A 9 13.52 22.74 -8.15
C ILE A 9 12.22 22.28 -8.81
N TYR A 10 11.81 22.92 -9.90
CA TYR A 10 10.61 22.54 -10.64
C TYR A 10 10.74 21.12 -11.23
N GLU A 11 11.87 20.81 -11.89
CA GLU A 11 12.11 19.46 -12.42
C GLU A 11 12.16 18.40 -11.32
N LEU A 12 12.75 18.72 -10.18
CA LEU A 12 12.76 17.82 -9.02
C LEU A 12 11.34 17.59 -8.48
N GLY A 13 10.52 18.66 -8.42
CA GLY A 13 9.12 18.58 -8.01
C GLY A 13 8.30 17.68 -8.95
N ARG A 14 8.41 17.88 -10.26
CA ARG A 14 7.78 16.99 -11.26
C ARG A 14 8.20 15.55 -11.08
N LEU A 15 9.50 15.33 -10.93
CA LEU A 15 10.06 14.00 -10.74
C LEU A 15 9.48 13.29 -9.50
N TYR A 16 9.24 14.01 -8.40
CA TYR A 16 8.58 13.45 -7.22
C TYR A 16 7.09 13.17 -7.46
N MET A 17 6.37 14.09 -8.11
CA MET A 17 4.95 13.90 -8.44
C MET A 17 4.72 12.73 -9.42
N ASP A 18 5.63 12.51 -10.36
CA ASP A 18 5.43 11.50 -11.41
C ASP A 18 5.90 10.11 -10.99
N ARG A 19 6.79 10.01 -9.99
CA ARG A 19 7.52 8.76 -9.70
C ARG A 19 7.45 8.31 -8.24
N ILE A 20 7.52 9.21 -7.26
CA ILE A 20 7.47 8.84 -5.83
C ILE A 20 6.04 8.70 -5.34
N ILE A 21 5.20 9.69 -5.64
CA ILE A 21 3.82 9.67 -5.15
C ILE A 21 3.03 8.52 -5.79
N PRO A 22 3.07 8.30 -7.12
CA PRO A 22 2.36 7.20 -7.75
C PRO A 22 2.95 5.83 -7.42
N LEU A 23 4.11 5.77 -6.76
CA LEU A 23 4.62 4.50 -6.25
C LEU A 23 3.67 3.96 -5.18
N PHE A 24 3.32 4.79 -4.21
CA PHE A 24 2.48 4.38 -3.09
C PHE A 24 1.00 4.68 -3.32
N GLN A 25 0.67 5.69 -4.13
CA GLN A 25 -0.71 6.02 -4.48
C GLN A 25 -1.26 5.03 -5.52
N GLN A 26 -2.13 4.12 -5.09
CA GLN A 26 -2.75 3.11 -5.95
C GLN A 26 -4.24 3.39 -6.12
N HIS A 27 -4.68 3.72 -7.35
CA HIS A 27 -6.10 3.77 -7.67
C HIS A 27 -6.57 2.38 -8.12
N ARG A 28 -7.38 1.73 -7.29
CA ARG A 28 -7.95 0.42 -7.61
C ARG A 28 -9.28 0.59 -8.34
N PRO A 29 -9.43 0.07 -9.58
CA PRO A 29 -10.76 -0.11 -10.13
C PRO A 29 -11.53 -1.11 -9.25
N ALA A 30 -12.80 -0.81 -8.96
CA ALA A 30 -13.65 -1.53 -8.01
C ALA A 30 -13.84 -3.05 -8.26
N ALA A 31 -13.31 -3.60 -9.37
CA ALA A 31 -13.69 -4.89 -9.94
C ALA A 31 -12.71 -6.07 -9.77
N ALA A 32 -11.49 -5.90 -9.26
CA ALA A 32 -10.55 -7.02 -9.12
C ALA A 32 -10.73 -7.79 -7.79
N ARG A 33 -11.91 -8.39 -7.57
CA ARG A 33 -12.24 -9.11 -6.32
C ARG A 33 -12.42 -10.59 -6.59
N GLN A 34 -11.33 -11.36 -6.63
CA GLN A 34 -11.41 -12.82 -6.70
C GLN A 34 -11.61 -13.42 -5.29
N SER A 35 -12.80 -13.99 -5.10
CA SER A 35 -13.12 -14.90 -3.99
C SER A 35 -12.85 -16.33 -4.46
N THR A 36 -11.89 -17.02 -3.85
CA THR A 36 -11.80 -18.48 -3.97
C THR A 36 -12.26 -19.12 -2.68
N HIS A 37 -13.22 -20.04 -2.81
CA HIS A 37 -13.82 -20.77 -1.71
C HIS A 37 -13.44 -22.26 -1.86
N PRO A 38 -12.46 -22.77 -1.09
CA PRO A 38 -12.25 -24.20 -0.96
C PRO A 38 -12.98 -24.74 0.28
N SER A 39 -13.24 -26.05 0.25
CA SER A 39 -13.81 -26.83 1.35
C SER A 39 -12.99 -26.74 2.64
N ARG A 40 -13.67 -26.91 3.78
CA ARG A 40 -13.26 -26.43 5.11
C ARG A 40 -12.42 -27.45 5.90
N PRO A 41 -11.13 -27.18 6.19
CA PRO A 41 -10.37 -27.87 7.24
C PRO A 41 -10.81 -27.38 8.63
N SER A 42 -10.52 -28.14 9.69
CA SER A 42 -10.64 -27.62 11.05
C SER A 42 -9.64 -26.47 11.28
N PHE A 43 -9.92 -25.59 12.25
CA PHE A 43 -9.02 -24.49 12.60
C PHE A 43 -7.61 -24.99 12.90
N ASP A 44 -7.48 -26.01 13.75
CA ASP A 44 -6.18 -26.58 14.09
C ASP A 44 -5.46 -27.15 12.87
N ALA A 45 -6.18 -27.80 11.94
CA ALA A 45 -5.57 -28.33 10.72
C ALA A 45 -5.07 -27.21 9.81
N LEU A 46 -5.85 -26.15 9.58
CA LEU A 46 -5.43 -25.02 8.76
C LEU A 46 -4.29 -24.22 9.42
N ARG A 47 -4.38 -23.99 10.73
CA ARG A 47 -3.30 -23.36 11.50
C ARG A 47 -2.02 -24.18 11.37
N ASN A 48 -2.08 -25.48 11.64
CA ASN A 48 -0.92 -26.35 11.60
C ASN A 48 -0.33 -26.42 10.19
N ASP A 49 -1.15 -26.41 9.14
CA ASP A 49 -0.69 -26.35 7.75
C ASP A 49 0.00 -25.02 7.43
N ILE A 50 -0.58 -23.89 7.83
CA ILE A 50 0.03 -22.56 7.63
C ILE A 50 1.36 -22.46 8.40
N VAL A 51 1.40 -22.94 9.65
CA VAL A 51 2.62 -22.95 10.49
C VAL A 51 3.68 -23.87 9.89
N ALA A 52 3.31 -25.08 9.47
CA ALA A 52 4.25 -26.03 8.86
C ALA A 52 4.82 -25.53 7.53
N ASN A 53 4.04 -24.75 6.77
CA ASN A 53 4.44 -24.16 5.50
C ASN A 53 4.91 -22.70 5.62
N MET A 54 5.07 -22.20 6.84
CA MET A 54 5.48 -20.83 7.09
C MET A 54 6.87 -20.57 6.53
N ARG A 55 7.03 -19.43 5.87
CA ARG A 55 8.31 -19.03 5.26
C ARG A 55 8.57 -17.58 5.65
N PRO A 56 9.81 -17.22 6.01
CA PRO A 56 10.18 -15.82 6.25
C PRO A 56 9.82 -14.91 5.07
N SER A 57 9.93 -15.44 3.85
CA SER A 57 9.40 -14.83 2.64
C SER A 57 8.40 -15.79 1.96
N PRO A 58 7.09 -15.54 2.09
CA PRO A 58 6.08 -16.23 1.30
C PRO A 58 6.36 -16.13 -0.20
N LYS A 59 5.88 -17.12 -0.96
CA LYS A 59 6.15 -17.21 -2.41
C LYS A 59 5.29 -16.27 -3.24
N ASP A 60 4.10 -15.98 -2.76
CA ASP A 60 3.08 -15.24 -3.48
C ASP A 60 2.16 -14.50 -2.49
N HIS A 61 1.32 -13.61 -3.03
CA HIS A 61 0.36 -12.82 -2.27
C HIS A 61 -0.58 -13.69 -1.41
N LYS A 62 -1.04 -14.84 -1.94
CA LYS A 62 -1.97 -15.72 -1.24
C LYS A 62 -1.34 -16.30 0.02
N ALA A 63 -0.09 -16.73 -0.06
CA ALA A 63 0.68 -17.24 1.07
C ALA A 63 0.95 -16.12 2.10
N SER A 64 1.27 -14.90 1.67
CA SER A 64 1.39 -13.74 2.57
C SER A 64 0.10 -13.46 3.29
N LYS A 65 -1.04 -13.45 2.58
CA LYS A 65 -2.36 -13.21 3.18
C LYS A 65 -2.68 -14.24 4.27
N ALA A 66 -2.44 -15.52 4.00
CA ALA A 66 -2.71 -16.58 4.97
C ALA A 66 -1.86 -16.43 6.24
N GLN A 67 -0.56 -16.13 6.09
CA GLN A 67 0.35 -15.94 7.22
C GLN A 67 0.11 -14.63 7.97
N ALA A 68 -0.23 -13.53 7.27
CA ALA A 68 -0.58 -12.25 7.88
C ALA A 68 -1.89 -12.34 8.69
N LEU A 69 -2.91 -13.04 8.16
CA LEU A 69 -4.12 -13.33 8.92
C LEU A 69 -3.82 -14.13 10.19
N LEU A 70 -2.93 -15.14 10.11
CA LEU A 70 -2.54 -15.89 11.29
C LEU A 70 -1.78 -15.02 12.32
N ARG A 71 -0.88 -14.15 11.84
CA ARG A 71 -0.12 -13.18 12.65
C ARG A 71 -1.04 -12.27 13.44
N ASP A 72 -2.07 -11.76 12.78
CA ASP A 72 -2.94 -10.69 13.26
C ASP A 72 -4.21 -11.20 13.93
N ASP A 73 -4.25 -12.49 14.29
CA ASP A 73 -5.44 -13.16 14.87
C ASP A 73 -6.71 -12.96 14.01
N PHE A 74 -6.53 -12.99 12.69
CA PHE A 74 -7.56 -12.80 11.67
C PHE A 74 -8.30 -11.46 11.81
N ARG A 75 -7.58 -10.41 12.24
CA ARG A 75 -8.14 -9.08 12.46
C ARG A 75 -7.41 -8.02 11.63
N CYS A 76 -8.14 -6.97 11.30
CA CYS A 76 -7.54 -5.72 10.87
C CYS A 76 -6.61 -5.19 11.97
N MET A 77 -5.35 -4.91 11.63
CA MET A 77 -4.33 -4.42 12.56
C MET A 77 -4.66 -3.03 13.14
N VAL A 78 -5.53 -2.28 12.47
CA VAL A 78 -5.92 -0.92 12.88
C VAL A 78 -7.19 -0.95 13.73
N THR A 79 -8.25 -1.59 13.23
CA THR A 79 -9.60 -1.47 13.80
C THR A 79 -10.00 -2.67 14.67
N GLY A 80 -9.20 -3.74 14.68
CA GLY A 80 -9.54 -5.00 15.35
C GLY A 80 -10.71 -5.76 14.70
N LEU A 81 -11.22 -5.28 13.57
CA LEU A 81 -12.31 -5.90 12.81
C LEU A 81 -11.95 -7.32 12.43
N VAL A 82 -12.80 -8.29 12.77
CA VAL A 82 -12.57 -9.70 12.46
C VAL A 82 -12.86 -9.97 10.99
N ASP A 83 -11.96 -10.70 10.34
CA ASP A 83 -12.13 -11.15 8.97
C ASP A 83 -13.34 -12.09 8.82
N ILE A 84 -14.28 -11.72 7.95
CA ILE A 84 -15.56 -12.39 7.79
C ILE A 84 -15.39 -13.82 7.25
N ALA A 85 -14.44 -14.06 6.34
CA ALA A 85 -14.21 -15.39 5.79
C ALA A 85 -13.61 -16.31 6.85
N SER A 86 -12.66 -15.79 7.63
CA SER A 86 -12.02 -16.51 8.73
C SER A 86 -13.00 -16.84 9.86
N TYR A 87 -13.89 -15.88 10.20
CA TYR A 87 -14.97 -16.12 11.15
C TYR A 87 -15.98 -17.16 10.65
N ALA A 88 -16.42 -17.05 9.39
CA ALA A 88 -17.32 -18.03 8.77
C ALA A 88 -16.70 -19.44 8.75
N ALA A 89 -15.38 -19.51 8.54
CA ALA A 89 -14.59 -20.73 8.61
C ALA A 89 -14.32 -21.23 10.04
N ARG A 90 -14.76 -20.51 11.09
CA ARG A 90 -14.52 -20.82 12.53
C ARG A 90 -13.02 -20.91 12.85
N LEU A 91 -12.24 -20.00 12.26
CA LEU A 91 -10.80 -19.89 12.53
C LEU A 91 -10.48 -18.91 13.66
N VAL A 92 -11.49 -18.19 14.15
CA VAL A 92 -11.31 -17.17 15.18
C VAL A 92 -11.77 -17.76 16.50
N GLU A 93 -10.87 -17.78 17.47
CA GLU A 93 -11.17 -18.22 18.82
C GLU A 93 -11.83 -17.10 19.63
N GLY A 94 -12.62 -17.49 20.64
CA GLY A 94 -13.22 -16.55 21.60
C GLY A 94 -14.68 -16.20 21.33
N PRO A 95 -15.21 -15.17 21.99
CA PRO A 95 -16.62 -14.81 21.91
C PRO A 95 -16.99 -14.29 20.51
N ARG A 96 -18.29 -14.33 20.20
CA ARG A 96 -18.82 -13.79 18.95
C ARG A 96 -18.36 -12.33 18.78
N PRO A 97 -17.68 -11.99 17.68
CA PRO A 97 -17.20 -10.63 17.47
C PRO A 97 -18.37 -9.66 17.31
N THR A 98 -18.21 -8.47 17.86
CA THR A 98 -19.16 -7.35 17.72
C THR A 98 -19.22 -6.82 16.29
N ARG A 99 -18.11 -6.88 15.54
CA ARG A 99 -18.04 -6.47 14.14
C ARG A 99 -17.19 -7.46 13.33
N THR A 100 -17.67 -7.83 12.16
CA THR A 100 -16.93 -8.58 11.15
C THR A 100 -16.93 -7.82 9.83
N GLY A 101 -15.94 -8.06 8.98
CA GLY A 101 -15.89 -7.50 7.65
C GLY A 101 -14.76 -8.07 6.82
N ARG A 102 -14.58 -7.58 5.60
CA ARG A 102 -13.51 -8.05 4.72
C ARG A 102 -12.18 -7.45 5.14
N THR A 103 -11.16 -8.29 5.23
CA THR A 103 -9.76 -7.86 5.36
C THR A 103 -8.93 -8.25 4.14
N GLU A 104 -7.89 -7.46 3.91
CA GLU A 104 -7.01 -7.54 2.75
C GLU A 104 -5.55 -7.54 3.21
N CYS A 105 -4.73 -8.24 2.42
CA CYS A 105 -3.28 -8.28 2.57
C CYS A 105 -2.73 -7.10 1.78
N VAL A 106 -2.19 -6.13 2.50
CA VAL A 106 -1.77 -4.84 1.96
C VAL A 106 -0.25 -4.78 1.98
N HIS A 107 0.37 -4.58 0.83
CA HIS A 107 1.81 -4.37 0.77
C HIS A 107 2.15 -2.91 1.10
N ILE A 108 3.15 -2.67 1.94
CA ILE A 108 3.64 -1.31 2.24
C ILE A 108 4.38 -0.75 1.02
N PHE A 109 5.35 -1.52 0.51
CA PHE A 109 5.92 -1.31 -0.82
C PHE A 109 5.14 -2.14 -1.84
N PRO A 110 4.60 -1.53 -2.90
CA PRO A 110 3.78 -2.19 -3.90
C PRO A 110 4.37 -3.49 -4.44
N GLU A 111 3.51 -4.49 -4.65
CA GLU A 111 3.88 -5.78 -5.24
C GLU A 111 4.63 -5.64 -6.59
N SER A 112 4.29 -4.60 -7.36
CA SER A 112 4.93 -4.29 -8.65
C SER A 112 6.44 -4.07 -8.56
N LEU A 113 6.97 -3.61 -7.42
CA LEU A 113 8.40 -3.38 -7.23
C LEU A 113 9.23 -4.68 -7.20
N GLY A 114 8.60 -5.82 -6.87
CA GLY A 114 9.30 -7.10 -6.79
C GLY A 114 9.69 -7.64 -8.17
N PHE A 115 8.93 -7.34 -9.22
CA PHE A 115 9.01 -8.04 -10.50
C PHE A 115 9.35 -7.10 -11.65
N LEU A 116 10.65 -6.96 -11.94
CA LEU A 116 11.16 -6.22 -13.09
C LEU A 116 11.07 -7.01 -14.39
N GLU A 117 11.33 -8.32 -14.33
CA GLU A 117 11.31 -9.19 -15.52
C GLU A 117 9.88 -9.36 -16.07
N GLY A 118 9.76 -9.40 -17.39
CA GLY A 118 8.46 -9.56 -18.08
C GLY A 118 7.55 -8.33 -18.09
N GLN A 119 7.89 -7.25 -17.38
CA GLN A 119 7.16 -5.98 -17.48
C GLN A 119 7.49 -5.25 -18.78
N ASP A 120 6.56 -4.41 -19.23
CA ASP A 120 6.79 -3.47 -20.33
C ASP A 120 7.92 -2.47 -19.98
N PRO A 121 8.56 -1.84 -20.99
CA PRO A 121 9.66 -0.89 -20.77
C PRO A 121 9.31 0.28 -19.85
N GLU A 122 8.08 0.77 -19.88
CA GLU A 122 7.65 1.91 -19.08
C GLU A 122 7.63 1.58 -17.59
N LYS A 123 7.01 0.43 -17.27
CA LYS A 123 6.92 -0.05 -15.90
C LYS A 123 8.28 -0.44 -15.35
N LYS A 124 9.17 -1.00 -16.18
CA LYS A 124 10.58 -1.21 -15.80
C LYS A 124 11.27 0.11 -15.47
N ASN A 125 11.11 1.13 -16.31
CA ASN A 125 11.72 2.44 -16.08
C ASN A 125 11.15 3.11 -14.81
N PHE A 126 9.84 3.01 -14.59
CA PHE A 126 9.20 3.48 -13.36
C PHE A 126 9.80 2.82 -12.11
N ILE A 127 9.88 1.48 -12.10
CA ILE A 127 10.44 0.71 -10.97
C ILE A 127 11.93 1.06 -10.76
N ALA A 128 12.71 1.12 -11.84
CA ALA A 128 14.14 1.47 -11.77
C ALA A 128 14.35 2.90 -11.23
N THR A 129 13.50 3.83 -11.64
CA THR A 129 13.52 5.22 -11.17
C THR A 129 13.14 5.30 -9.69
N ALA A 130 12.10 4.58 -9.26
CA ALA A 130 11.70 4.49 -7.85
C ALA A 130 12.86 3.98 -6.97
N TYR A 131 13.52 2.88 -7.36
CA TYR A 131 14.69 2.38 -6.65
C TYR A 131 15.87 3.37 -6.66
N THR A 132 16.11 4.05 -7.78
CA THR A 132 17.17 5.07 -7.88
C THR A 132 16.93 6.22 -6.89
N MET A 133 15.69 6.64 -6.69
CA MET A 133 15.34 7.67 -5.72
C MET A 133 15.50 7.20 -4.28
N LEU A 134 15.02 5.99 -3.97
CA LEU A 134 15.23 5.39 -2.66
C LEU A 134 16.74 5.33 -2.32
N ASN A 135 17.57 4.92 -3.30
CA ASN A 135 19.03 4.92 -3.15
C ASN A 135 19.58 6.33 -2.88
N ARG A 136 19.09 7.37 -3.58
CA ARG A 136 19.48 8.77 -3.35
C ARG A 136 19.09 9.27 -1.96
N PHE A 137 18.00 8.75 -1.39
CA PHE A 137 17.60 9.02 -0.01
C PHE A 137 18.32 8.16 1.03
N GLY A 138 19.29 7.34 0.60
CA GLY A 138 20.10 6.48 1.49
C GLY A 138 19.49 5.10 1.76
N TYR A 139 18.39 4.74 1.10
CA TYR A 139 17.72 3.44 1.23
C TYR A 139 18.25 2.42 0.20
N THR A 140 19.56 2.22 0.15
CA THR A 140 20.25 1.41 -0.87
C THR A 140 19.96 -0.09 -0.80
N ASP A 141 19.41 -0.55 0.32
CA ASP A 141 19.16 -1.95 0.60
C ASP A 141 17.71 -2.39 0.32
N ILE A 142 16.78 -1.46 0.06
CA ILE A 142 15.38 -1.79 -0.22
C ILE A 142 15.24 -2.68 -1.46
N GLN A 143 15.97 -2.38 -2.54
CA GLN A 143 15.92 -3.17 -3.76
C GLN A 143 16.33 -4.64 -3.55
N PRO A 144 17.53 -4.97 -3.05
CA PRO A 144 17.92 -6.38 -2.83
C PRO A 144 17.06 -7.08 -1.77
N GLU A 145 16.44 -6.31 -0.88
CA GLU A 145 15.56 -6.79 0.18
C GLU A 145 14.16 -7.18 -0.32
N LEU A 146 13.62 -6.48 -1.31
CA LEU A 146 12.26 -6.68 -1.84
C LEU A 146 12.20 -7.30 -3.25
N ALA A 147 13.34 -7.51 -3.90
CA ALA A 147 13.38 -8.10 -5.24
C ALA A 147 12.77 -9.51 -5.32
N GLY A 148 12.07 -9.77 -6.43
CA GLY A 148 11.42 -11.03 -6.73
C GLY A 148 10.34 -11.38 -5.71
N THR A 149 10.31 -12.65 -5.30
CA THR A 149 9.35 -13.15 -4.31
C THR A 149 9.55 -12.55 -2.91
N LYS A 150 10.67 -11.85 -2.64
CA LYS A 150 10.89 -11.17 -1.35
C LYS A 150 9.93 -10.02 -1.10
N ILE A 151 9.28 -9.50 -2.14
CA ILE A 151 8.23 -8.47 -2.01
C ILE A 151 7.08 -8.94 -1.11
N HIS A 152 6.86 -10.25 -1.02
CA HIS A 152 5.80 -10.91 -0.25
C HIS A 152 6.15 -11.15 1.22
N ARG A 153 7.35 -10.80 1.67
CA ARG A 153 7.76 -10.94 3.07
C ARG A 153 6.79 -10.24 4.02
N LEU A 154 6.60 -10.79 5.21
CA LEU A 154 5.57 -10.31 6.13
C LEU A 154 5.87 -8.95 6.73
N GLU A 155 7.15 -8.56 6.76
CA GLU A 155 7.56 -7.22 7.14
C GLU A 155 7.13 -6.16 6.13
N ASN A 156 6.76 -6.55 4.90
CA ASN A 156 6.18 -5.68 3.88
C ASN A 156 4.64 -5.76 3.83
N VAL A 157 3.98 -6.46 4.75
CA VAL A 157 2.54 -6.76 4.64
C VAL A 157 1.76 -6.37 5.90
N LEU A 158 0.65 -5.68 5.71
CA LEU A 158 -0.37 -5.34 6.71
C LEU A 158 -1.66 -6.14 6.46
N THR A 159 -2.42 -6.45 7.52
CA THR A 159 -3.82 -6.88 7.39
C THR A 159 -4.72 -5.69 7.67
N LEU A 160 -5.35 -5.12 6.63
CA LEU A 160 -6.24 -3.97 6.76
C LEU A 160 -7.67 -4.33 6.37
N ALA A 161 -8.65 -3.67 7.00
CA ALA A 161 -10.02 -3.71 6.49
C ALA A 161 -10.10 -2.94 5.16
N THR A 162 -11.01 -3.33 4.27
CA THR A 162 -11.10 -2.75 2.91
C THR A 162 -11.11 -1.21 2.89
N GLY A 163 -11.89 -0.55 3.75
CA GLY A 163 -11.88 0.92 3.79
C GLY A 163 -10.54 1.51 4.26
N MET A 164 -9.83 0.86 5.19
CA MET A 164 -8.51 1.33 5.62
C MET A 164 -7.42 1.11 4.55
N HIS A 165 -7.58 0.06 3.75
CA HIS A 165 -6.70 -0.21 2.62
C HIS A 165 -6.86 0.85 1.53
N GLU A 166 -8.10 1.23 1.22
CA GLU A 166 -8.39 2.32 0.27
C GLU A 166 -7.70 3.62 0.72
N GLU A 167 -7.84 4.01 1.99
CA GLU A 167 -7.17 5.21 2.52
C GLU A 167 -5.64 5.09 2.55
N PHE A 168 -5.10 3.89 2.80
CA PHE A 168 -3.66 3.65 2.77
C PHE A 168 -3.11 3.80 1.35
N ASP A 169 -3.78 3.17 0.37
CA ASP A 169 -3.45 3.26 -1.06
C ASP A 169 -3.65 4.68 -1.60
N GLN A 170 -4.49 5.52 -0.99
CA GLN A 170 -4.66 6.94 -1.37
C GLN A 170 -3.74 7.90 -0.60
N LEU A 171 -2.81 7.38 0.20
CA LEU A 171 -1.92 8.17 1.08
C LEU A 171 -2.66 9.01 2.13
N ASN A 172 -3.93 8.70 2.39
CA ASN A 172 -4.78 9.35 3.39
C ASN A 172 -4.68 8.67 4.76
N LEU A 173 -4.01 7.52 4.88
CA LEU A 173 -3.73 6.83 6.14
C LEU A 173 -2.27 6.41 6.21
N TRP A 174 -1.58 6.78 7.30
CA TRP A 174 -0.21 6.33 7.58
C TRP A 174 0.07 6.14 9.07
N PHE A 175 1.25 5.59 9.35
CA PHE A 175 1.66 5.20 10.70
C PHE A 175 2.93 5.95 11.12
N GLU A 176 2.85 6.70 12.21
CA GLU A 176 4.01 7.38 12.80
C GLU A 176 4.45 6.66 14.07
N ALA A 177 5.74 6.32 14.14
CA ALA A 177 6.28 5.57 15.27
C ALA A 177 6.14 6.37 16.57
N VAL A 178 5.68 5.71 17.63
CA VAL A 178 5.67 6.30 18.96
C VAL A 178 7.07 6.16 19.56
N PRO A 179 7.70 7.27 20.02
CA PRO A 179 9.01 7.22 20.63
C PRO A 179 9.10 6.19 21.75
N ASP A 180 10.19 5.43 21.77
CA ASP A 180 10.53 4.43 22.79
C ASP A 180 9.50 3.30 22.98
N LYS A 181 8.56 3.12 22.03
CA LYS A 181 7.57 2.05 22.03
C LYS A 181 7.64 1.24 20.73
N PRO A 182 8.41 0.13 20.72
CA PRO A 182 8.52 -0.73 19.54
C PRO A 182 7.16 -1.18 19.02
N HIS A 183 6.97 -1.11 17.70
CA HIS A 183 5.74 -1.49 17.01
C HIS A 183 4.47 -0.77 17.46
N ALA A 184 4.59 0.35 18.19
CA ALA A 184 3.49 1.23 18.50
C ALA A 184 3.50 2.44 17.55
N TYR A 185 2.33 2.77 17.03
CA TYR A 185 2.17 3.82 16.02
C TYR A 185 0.98 4.70 16.32
N CYS A 186 1.14 6.01 16.16
CA CYS A 186 0.03 6.91 15.95
C CYS A 186 -0.55 6.63 14.57
N VAL A 187 -1.88 6.42 14.50
CA VAL A 187 -2.57 6.28 13.22
C VAL A 187 -2.96 7.68 12.78
N ILE A 188 -2.36 8.13 11.69
CA ILE A 188 -2.65 9.44 11.13
C ILE A 188 -3.56 9.25 9.93
N THR A 189 -4.63 10.03 9.90
CA THR A 189 -5.52 10.12 8.76
C THR A 189 -5.54 11.57 8.26
N HIS A 190 -5.57 11.76 6.94
CA HIS A 190 -5.67 13.09 6.34
C HIS A 190 -7.02 13.72 6.65
N ASP A 191 -8.11 12.97 6.45
CA ASP A 191 -9.44 13.30 6.97
C ASP A 191 -9.64 12.59 8.33
N PRO A 192 -9.93 13.32 9.43
CA PRO A 192 -10.26 12.70 10.72
C PRO A 192 -11.56 11.87 10.69
N PHE A 193 -12.39 12.03 9.66
CA PHE A 193 -13.62 11.27 9.49
C PHE A 193 -13.53 10.31 8.30
N ILE A 194 -13.37 9.03 8.60
CA ILE A 194 -13.59 7.96 7.62
C ILE A 194 -14.99 7.38 7.88
N PRO A 195 -15.98 7.59 7.00
CA PRO A 195 -17.36 7.17 7.23
C PRO A 195 -17.46 5.68 7.59
N GLY A 196 -18.11 5.37 8.72
CA GLY A 196 -18.34 3.99 9.18
C GLY A 196 -17.18 3.32 9.92
N TRP A 197 -16.06 4.03 10.12
CA TRP A 197 -14.88 3.53 10.82
C TRP A 197 -14.57 4.35 12.08
N SER A 198 -14.21 3.66 13.15
CA SER A 198 -13.60 4.28 14.33
C SER A 198 -12.13 3.91 14.26
N VAL A 199 -11.29 4.88 13.88
CA VAL A 199 -9.85 4.71 13.82
C VAL A 199 -9.27 5.08 15.18
N PRO A 200 -8.55 4.18 15.87
CA PRO A 200 -7.90 4.52 17.11
C PRO A 200 -6.74 5.50 16.85
N GLN A 201 -6.52 6.44 17.79
CA GLN A 201 -5.38 7.37 17.69
C GLN A 201 -4.02 6.65 17.71
N GLN A 202 -3.94 5.52 18.40
CA GLN A 202 -2.72 4.73 18.53
C GLN A 202 -3.02 3.24 18.45
N VAL A 203 -2.13 2.50 17.79
CA VAL A 203 -2.16 1.03 17.69
C VAL A 203 -0.82 0.47 18.12
N THR A 204 -0.81 -0.76 18.64
CA THR A 204 0.40 -1.55 18.83
C THR A 204 0.27 -2.81 18.02
N PHE A 205 1.17 -3.02 17.06
CA PHE A 205 1.18 -4.24 16.27
C PHE A 205 1.73 -5.38 17.11
N THR A 206 0.97 -6.47 17.17
CA THR A 206 1.29 -7.67 17.95
C THR A 206 1.25 -8.87 17.03
N SER A 207 2.08 -9.87 17.30
CA SER A 207 2.08 -11.13 16.59
C SER A 207 1.60 -12.23 17.51
N ARG A 208 0.59 -12.99 17.09
CA ARG A 208 0.07 -14.10 17.90
C ARG A 208 1.03 -15.30 17.97
N TYR A 209 1.89 -15.48 16.97
CA TYR A 209 2.73 -16.67 16.80
C TYR A 209 4.18 -16.34 16.43
N ASP A 210 4.72 -15.23 16.95
CA ASP A 210 6.08 -14.72 16.65
C ASP A 210 6.40 -14.58 15.15
N ILE A 211 5.34 -14.45 14.35
CA ILE A 211 5.39 -14.17 12.93
C ILE A 211 5.86 -12.72 12.74
N PRO A 212 6.79 -12.42 11.80
CA PRO A 212 7.33 -11.08 11.61
C PRO A 212 6.25 -10.01 11.43
N LEU A 213 6.39 -8.95 12.22
CA LEU A 213 5.56 -7.75 12.14
C LEU A 213 5.99 -6.87 10.96
N PRO A 214 5.10 -5.98 10.49
CA PRO A 214 5.46 -4.96 9.51
C PRO A 214 6.70 -4.16 9.95
N SER A 215 7.62 -3.93 9.01
CA SER A 215 8.88 -3.23 9.26
C SER A 215 8.63 -1.78 9.64
N PRO A 216 9.11 -1.32 10.82
CA PRO A 216 9.06 0.11 11.17
C PRO A 216 9.76 0.98 10.13
N ARG A 217 10.79 0.46 9.46
CA ARG A 217 11.50 1.19 8.40
C ARG A 217 10.61 1.41 7.19
N TYR A 218 9.86 0.40 6.75
CA TYR A 218 8.99 0.54 5.58
C TYR A 218 7.84 1.49 5.86
N LEU A 219 7.22 1.37 7.03
CA LEU A 219 6.16 2.27 7.47
C LEU A 219 6.64 3.72 7.53
N ARG A 220 7.87 3.96 8.02
CA ARG A 220 8.47 5.30 8.04
C ARG A 220 8.68 5.88 6.63
N ILE A 221 9.10 5.06 5.66
CA ILE A 221 9.26 5.49 4.27
C ILE A 221 7.91 5.85 3.67
N HIS A 222 6.90 5.00 3.86
CA HIS A 222 5.52 5.26 3.43
C HIS A 222 4.99 6.55 4.05
N ALA A 223 5.10 6.71 5.38
CA ALA A 223 4.67 7.93 6.08
C ALA A 223 5.36 9.20 5.57
N ALA A 224 6.66 9.12 5.24
CA ALA A 224 7.36 10.24 4.62
C ALA A 224 6.77 10.60 3.25
N CYS A 225 6.40 9.60 2.45
CA CYS A 225 5.77 9.82 1.14
C CYS A 225 4.36 10.43 1.30
N CYS A 226 3.54 9.95 2.23
CA CYS A 226 2.24 10.56 2.54
C CYS A 226 2.40 12.03 2.92
N ARG A 227 3.32 12.33 3.85
CA ARG A 227 3.58 13.71 4.28
C ARG A 227 4.05 14.59 3.13
N ILE A 228 4.95 14.10 2.27
CA ILE A 228 5.41 14.85 1.11
C ILE A 228 4.25 15.14 0.16
N ALA A 229 3.43 14.13 -0.15
CA ALA A 229 2.30 14.26 -1.07
C ALA A 229 1.30 15.33 -0.62
N HIS A 230 0.94 15.33 0.67
CA HIS A 230 0.01 16.33 1.23
C HIS A 230 0.67 17.71 1.41
N LEU A 231 1.90 17.79 1.93
CA LEU A 231 2.58 19.09 2.12
C LEU A 231 2.88 19.80 0.79
N SER A 232 3.01 19.07 -0.31
CA SER A 232 3.20 19.65 -1.64
C SER A 232 1.89 19.91 -2.39
N GLY A 233 0.72 19.52 -1.84
CA GLY A 233 -0.57 19.57 -2.54
C GLY A 233 -0.70 18.57 -3.69
N ALA A 234 0.21 17.59 -3.78
CA ALA A 234 0.28 16.66 -4.89
C ALA A 234 -0.72 15.50 -4.74
N ALA A 235 -1.05 15.11 -3.50
CA ALA A 235 -2.12 14.15 -3.25
C ALA A 235 -3.46 14.66 -3.81
N GLU A 236 -3.82 15.90 -3.49
CA GLU A 236 -5.06 16.54 -3.95
C GLU A 236 -5.05 16.81 -5.45
N TYR A 237 -3.90 17.17 -6.02
CA TYR A 237 -3.73 17.35 -7.46
C TYR A 237 -3.94 16.04 -8.21
N ILE A 238 -3.32 14.95 -7.76
CA ILE A 238 -3.46 13.63 -8.38
C ILE A 238 -4.88 13.10 -8.22
N ASP A 239 -5.46 13.19 -7.02
CA ASP A 239 -6.85 12.77 -6.79
C ASP A 239 -7.83 13.57 -7.65
N LYS A 240 -7.56 14.85 -7.90
CA LYS A 240 -8.37 15.65 -8.82
C LYS A 240 -8.24 15.14 -10.25
N ILE A 241 -7.02 14.84 -10.72
CA ILE A 241 -6.81 14.32 -12.08
C ILE A 241 -7.59 13.02 -12.32
N TYR A 242 -7.56 12.07 -11.39
CA TYR A 242 -8.28 10.81 -11.55
C TYR A 242 -9.80 10.97 -11.43
N ARG A 243 -10.29 11.86 -10.55
CA ARG A 243 -11.72 12.21 -10.51
C ARG A 243 -12.19 12.84 -11.82
N ASP A 244 -11.42 13.81 -12.32
CA ASP A 244 -11.71 14.46 -13.59
C ASP A 244 -11.64 13.44 -14.75
N GLU A 245 -10.75 12.44 -14.72
CA GLU A 245 -10.74 11.34 -15.70
C GLU A 245 -12.04 10.53 -15.71
N GLU A 246 -12.53 10.15 -14.53
CA GLU A 246 -13.79 9.39 -14.40
C GLU A 246 -15.01 10.18 -14.90
N ASP A 247 -14.99 11.50 -14.69
CA ASP A 247 -16.09 12.41 -15.06
C ASP A 247 -16.00 12.94 -16.50
N LEU A 248 -14.88 12.75 -17.21
CA LEU A 248 -14.65 13.25 -18.57
C LEU A 248 -14.87 12.16 -19.63
N PRO A 249 -16.06 12.05 -20.25
CA PRO A 249 -16.27 11.15 -21.39
C PRO A 249 -15.51 11.60 -22.66
N VAL A 250 -15.20 12.90 -22.77
CA VAL A 250 -14.40 13.54 -23.84
C VAL A 250 -13.67 14.77 -23.31
N LEU A 251 -12.63 15.22 -24.00
CA LEU A 251 -11.89 16.44 -23.63
C LEU A 251 -12.77 17.69 -23.71
N ALA A 252 -12.69 18.54 -22.69
CA ALA A 252 -13.42 19.80 -22.63
C ALA A 252 -12.89 20.78 -23.69
N PRO A 253 -13.77 21.42 -24.48
CA PRO A 253 -13.38 22.30 -25.59
C PRO A 253 -12.76 23.63 -25.12
N ASP A 254 -12.90 23.98 -23.84
CA ASP A 254 -12.32 25.18 -23.21
C ASP A 254 -10.91 24.95 -22.65
N GLY A 255 -10.35 23.75 -22.80
CA GLY A 255 -9.03 23.40 -22.29
C GLY A 255 -9.01 23.03 -20.80
N ALA A 256 -10.15 22.94 -20.13
CA ALA A 256 -10.20 22.51 -18.73
C ALA A 256 -9.64 21.08 -18.50
N SER A 257 -9.68 20.22 -19.54
CA SER A 257 -9.09 18.89 -19.52
C SER A 257 -7.58 18.85 -19.78
N ALA A 258 -6.92 19.99 -20.02
CA ALA A 258 -5.49 20.02 -20.33
C ALA A 258 -4.58 19.39 -19.25
N PRO A 259 -4.81 19.60 -17.93
CA PRO A 259 -4.00 18.97 -16.89
C PRO A 259 -4.16 17.44 -16.83
N VAL A 260 -5.40 16.96 -17.04
CA VAL A 260 -5.73 15.52 -17.12
C VAL A 260 -5.02 14.91 -18.33
N LEU A 261 -5.20 15.53 -19.50
CA LEU A 261 -4.55 15.11 -20.74
C LEU A 261 -3.02 15.13 -20.61
N GLU A 262 -2.43 16.18 -20.04
CA GLU A 262 -0.98 16.27 -19.83
C GLU A 262 -0.48 15.18 -18.90
N HIS A 263 -1.16 14.91 -17.79
CA HIS A 263 -0.78 13.85 -16.86
C HIS A 263 -0.81 12.47 -17.53
N PHE A 264 -1.87 12.14 -18.29
CA PHE A 264 -1.94 10.88 -19.01
C PHE A 264 -0.99 10.83 -20.20
N LEU A 265 -0.82 11.92 -20.94
CA LEU A 265 0.17 12.01 -22.01
C LEU A 265 1.59 11.85 -21.50
N GLN A 266 1.97 12.39 -20.35
CA GLN A 266 3.30 12.17 -19.78
C GLN A 266 3.54 10.69 -19.42
N ARG A 267 2.47 9.93 -19.15
CA ARG A 267 2.50 8.48 -18.97
C ARG A 267 2.39 7.70 -20.29
N LEU A 268 2.07 8.37 -21.40
CA LEU A 268 1.97 7.81 -22.76
C LEU A 268 3.12 8.21 -23.68
N VAL A 269 3.74 9.38 -23.53
CA VAL A 269 4.83 9.92 -24.36
C VAL A 269 6.15 9.25 -24.00
N THR A 270 6.27 8.70 -22.79
CA THR A 270 7.27 7.69 -22.46
C THR A 270 7.12 6.39 -23.28
N ARG A 271 6.06 6.22 -24.09
CA ARG A 271 5.85 5.07 -25.01
C ARG A 271 6.47 5.24 -26.39
N VAL A 272 6.83 6.45 -26.82
CA VAL A 272 7.14 6.70 -28.25
C VAL A 272 8.64 6.93 -28.51
N ASP A 273 9.42 7.31 -27.49
CA ASP A 273 10.87 7.55 -27.61
C ASP A 273 11.74 6.41 -27.04
N GLY A 274 11.28 5.15 -27.13
CA GLY A 274 12.01 3.96 -26.66
C GLY A 274 11.98 2.79 -27.63
#